data_AF-A0A8J7DXJ5-F1
#
_entry.id   AF-A0A8J7DXJ5-F1
#
_cell.length_a   1.000
_cell.length_b   1.000
_cell.length_c   1.000
_cell.angle_alpha   90.00
_cell.angle_beta   90.00
_cell.angle_gamma   90.00
#
_symmetry.space_group_name_H-M   'P 1'
#
loop_
_entity.id
_entity.type
_entity.pdbx_description
1 polymer ?
#
loop_
_entity_poly.entity_id
_entity_poly.type
_entity_poly.pdbx_seq_one_letter_code
_entity_poly.pdbx_strand_id
1 'polypeptide(L)'
;MPQQRLTAKIAFSAALELSQENQEVNSNTLWLRCGGIGSRGTAQKWAELWNAFEGGEDVEAKFERYRTVYEAVKGGESIENEEEETVIPQVEEAISELVRSLGVSLSELVEQLVAERTQELAESSSELVKAEQERATRAGEDLKQAREEFSGVREQFDALEQKYKALVGEHEALNGQSGELAKQLSQREEQNARLEAKVAEKAEQYGRSEAKVAELERVLEGETARYGALEGQYGELQKEFERVRGLEMQLSKESAALKVQFGEMKVQRDDERSQRGKLEEEVRTLHGRLVEKEGRAATAEEKARQLEVQVEALREEVRSRAEESKKRQSKRSTKSS
;
A
#
# COMPACT_ATOMS: atom_id res chain seq x y z
N MET A 1 48.57 -17.79 89.16
CA MET A 1 49.78 -17.82 90.02
C MET A 1 51.11 -18.19 89.31
N PRO A 2 51.19 -19.06 88.28
CA PRO A 2 52.48 -19.34 87.62
C PRO A 2 53.05 -18.18 86.81
N GLN A 3 52.18 -17.37 86.16
CA GLN A 3 52.61 -16.22 85.36
C GLN A 3 53.26 -15.12 86.20
N GLN A 4 52.69 -14.74 87.35
CA GLN A 4 53.28 -13.69 88.21
C GLN A 4 54.67 -14.07 88.76
N ARG A 5 54.90 -15.35 89.09
CA ARG A 5 56.23 -15.85 89.51
C ARG A 5 57.24 -15.83 88.36
N LEU A 6 56.80 -16.10 87.14
CA LEU A 6 57.64 -16.03 85.96
C LEU A 6 58.01 -14.57 85.64
N THR A 7 57.04 -13.65 85.73
CA THR A 7 57.25 -12.21 85.52
C THR A 7 58.20 -11.61 86.55
N ALA A 8 58.09 -12.01 87.83
CA ALA A 8 59.01 -11.57 88.88
C ALA A 8 60.46 -12.03 88.64
N LYS A 9 60.65 -13.31 88.23
CA LYS A 9 61.99 -13.84 87.93
C LYS A 9 62.65 -13.15 86.74
N ILE A 10 61.89 -12.87 85.68
CA ILE A 10 62.39 -12.15 84.50
C ILE A 10 62.76 -10.71 84.87
N ALA A 11 61.91 -10.04 85.65
CA ALA A 11 62.18 -8.67 86.11
C ALA A 11 63.43 -8.56 86.99
N PHE A 12 63.63 -9.49 87.94
CA PHE A 12 64.82 -9.51 88.80
C PHE A 12 66.11 -9.85 88.03
N SER A 13 66.05 -10.78 87.05
CA SER A 13 67.21 -11.09 86.20
C SER A 13 67.61 -9.90 85.34
N ALA A 14 66.62 -9.22 84.75
CA ALA A 14 66.86 -8.02 83.94
C ALA A 14 67.40 -6.85 84.78
N ALA A 15 66.94 -6.69 86.02
CA ALA A 15 67.47 -5.69 86.94
C ALA A 15 68.96 -5.95 87.28
N LEU A 16 69.31 -7.21 87.56
CA LEU A 16 70.67 -7.63 87.88
C LEU A 16 71.62 -7.42 86.69
N GLU A 17 71.19 -7.74 85.48
CA GLU A 17 71.96 -7.50 84.25
C GLU A 17 72.20 -6.01 84.00
N LEU A 18 71.16 -5.17 84.18
CA LEU A 18 71.30 -3.72 84.04
C LEU A 18 72.28 -3.13 85.06
N SER A 19 72.23 -3.59 86.32
CA SER A 19 73.18 -3.19 87.37
C SER A 19 74.62 -3.64 87.03
N GLN A 20 74.82 -4.86 86.53
CA GLN A 20 76.14 -5.35 86.09
C GLN A 20 76.70 -4.58 84.88
N GLU A 21 75.83 -4.04 84.03
CA GLU A 21 76.19 -3.20 82.89
C GLU A 21 76.39 -1.72 83.27
N ASN A 22 76.34 -1.36 84.57
CA ASN A 22 76.36 0.03 85.07
C ASN A 22 75.25 0.92 84.46
N GLN A 23 74.10 0.34 84.14
CA GLN A 23 72.92 1.06 83.66
C GLN A 23 71.94 1.32 84.80
N GLU A 24 71.27 2.48 84.76
CA GLU A 24 70.28 2.85 85.78
C GLU A 24 69.04 1.94 85.71
N VAL A 25 68.69 1.34 86.85
CA VAL A 25 67.53 0.47 86.99
C VAL A 25 66.28 1.30 87.32
N ASN A 26 65.52 1.70 86.29
CA ASN A 26 64.27 2.44 86.42
C ASN A 26 63.13 1.77 85.63
N SER A 27 61.90 2.26 85.80
CA SER A 27 60.70 1.62 85.23
C SER A 27 60.76 1.45 83.71
N ASN A 28 61.41 2.39 83.01
CA ASN A 28 61.54 2.37 81.55
C ASN A 28 62.61 1.37 81.11
N THR A 29 63.80 1.39 81.73
CA THR A 29 64.89 0.45 81.39
C THR A 29 64.49 -0.99 81.72
N LEU A 30 63.82 -1.21 82.85
CA LEU A 30 63.31 -2.53 83.24
C LEU A 30 62.24 -3.06 82.28
N TRP A 31 61.27 -2.23 81.90
CA TRP A 31 60.17 -2.64 80.99
C TRP A 31 60.70 -3.00 79.60
N LEU A 32 61.64 -2.21 79.09
CA LEU A 32 62.33 -2.47 77.81
C LEU A 32 63.15 -3.77 77.87
N ARG A 33 63.94 -3.98 78.94
CA ARG A 33 64.81 -5.16 79.07
C ARG A 33 64.01 -6.46 79.25
N CYS A 34 62.82 -6.38 79.85
CA CYS A 34 61.89 -7.49 79.98
C CYS A 34 61.02 -7.75 78.72
N GLY A 35 61.27 -7.06 77.59
CA GLY A 35 60.53 -7.27 76.34
C GLY A 35 59.06 -6.80 76.38
N GLY A 36 58.73 -5.83 77.24
CA GLY A 36 57.37 -5.30 77.37
C GLY A 36 56.39 -6.20 78.13
N ILE A 37 56.89 -7.20 78.87
CA ILE A 37 56.06 -8.10 79.67
C ILE A 37 55.53 -7.36 80.90
N GLY A 38 54.21 -7.11 80.94
CA GLY A 38 53.51 -6.42 82.03
C GLY A 38 53.19 -4.95 81.72
N SER A 39 52.35 -4.32 82.55
CA SER A 39 52.06 -2.88 82.43
C SER A 39 53.22 -2.05 82.98
N ARG A 40 53.36 -0.81 82.50
CA ARG A 40 54.38 0.13 83.01
C ARG A 40 54.27 0.35 84.53
N GLY A 41 53.05 0.35 85.08
CA GLY A 41 52.84 0.43 86.53
C GLY A 41 53.40 -0.79 87.30
N THR A 42 53.38 -1.98 86.69
CA THR A 42 54.03 -3.17 87.26
C THR A 42 55.55 -3.06 87.19
N ALA A 43 56.10 -2.57 86.09
CA ALA A 43 57.55 -2.33 85.95
C ALA A 43 58.06 -1.26 86.92
N GLN A 44 57.26 -0.22 87.19
CA GLN A 44 57.58 0.80 88.19
C GLN A 44 57.64 0.22 89.60
N LYS A 45 56.67 -0.61 90.01
CA LYS A 45 56.71 -1.29 91.31
C LYS A 45 57.94 -2.20 91.46
N TRP A 46 58.37 -2.86 90.37
CA TRP A 46 59.58 -3.68 90.38
C TRP A 46 60.87 -2.84 90.47
N ALA A 47 60.93 -1.70 89.79
CA ALA A 47 62.06 -0.78 89.90
C ALA A 47 62.14 -0.15 91.32
N GLU A 48 60.99 0.20 91.92
CA GLU A 48 60.92 0.66 93.32
C GLU A 48 61.35 -0.43 94.31
N LEU A 49 60.95 -1.69 94.09
CA LEU A 49 61.41 -2.83 94.89
C LEU A 49 62.91 -3.11 94.75
N TRP A 50 63.46 -2.97 93.54
CA TRP A 50 64.89 -3.14 93.29
C TRP A 50 65.70 -2.02 93.94
N ASN A 51 65.27 -0.76 93.81
CA ASN A 51 65.92 0.37 94.46
C ASN A 51 65.81 0.32 96.00
N ALA A 52 64.74 -0.26 96.55
CA ALA A 52 64.64 -0.57 97.97
C ALA A 52 65.57 -1.72 98.42
N PHE A 53 65.99 -2.60 97.50
CA PHE A 53 66.94 -3.70 97.73
C PHE A 53 68.40 -3.25 97.58
N GLU A 54 68.71 -2.42 96.58
CA GLU A 54 70.06 -1.93 96.25
C GLU A 54 70.45 -0.70 97.11
N GLY A 55 69.46 0.04 97.63
CA GLY A 55 69.64 1.13 98.62
C GLY A 55 69.44 0.71 100.08
N GLY A 56 69.27 -0.60 100.34
CA GLY A 56 68.98 -1.15 101.67
C GLY A 56 70.23 -1.51 102.47
N GLU A 57 70.94 -0.51 102.97
CA GLU A 57 71.73 -0.73 104.19
C GLU A 57 70.76 -1.16 105.32
N ASP A 58 71.08 -2.28 105.96
CA ASP A 58 70.64 -2.58 107.34
C ASP A 58 69.19 -3.11 107.51
N VAL A 59 68.72 -4.00 106.63
CA VAL A 59 67.55 -4.88 106.88
C VAL A 59 67.99 -6.31 107.24
N GLU A 60 68.97 -6.87 106.54
CA GLU A 60 69.49 -8.23 106.82
C GLU A 60 70.30 -8.27 108.13
N ALA A 61 71.00 -7.17 108.46
CA ALA A 61 71.68 -6.99 109.75
C ALA A 61 70.70 -6.72 110.92
N LYS A 62 69.53 -6.12 110.66
CA LYS A 62 68.44 -5.99 111.65
C LYS A 62 67.67 -7.30 111.84
N PHE A 63 67.49 -8.10 110.78
CA PHE A 63 66.85 -9.41 110.87
C PHE A 63 67.71 -10.43 111.63
N GLU A 64 69.04 -10.46 111.44
CA GLU A 64 69.88 -11.38 112.21
C GLU A 64 70.01 -10.98 113.68
N ARG A 65 69.95 -9.69 114.02
CA ARG A 65 69.84 -9.25 115.43
C ARG A 65 68.56 -9.76 116.10
N TYR A 66 67.41 -9.63 115.44
CA TYR A 66 66.13 -10.13 115.96
C TYR A 66 66.03 -11.67 115.97
N ARG A 67 66.71 -12.35 115.04
CA ARG A 67 66.79 -13.81 115.00
C ARG A 67 67.61 -14.37 116.16
N THR A 68 68.76 -13.78 116.49
CA THR A 68 69.54 -14.19 117.68
C THR A 68 68.75 -14.04 118.98
N VAL A 69 67.97 -12.97 119.13
CA VAL A 69 67.13 -12.75 120.33
C VAL A 69 65.95 -13.75 120.37
N TYR A 70 65.31 -14.00 119.22
CA TYR A 70 64.20 -14.95 119.15
C TYR A 70 64.65 -16.41 119.34
N GLU A 71 65.82 -16.82 118.84
CA GLU A 71 66.35 -18.16 119.06
C GLU A 71 66.85 -18.37 120.50
N ALA A 72 67.40 -17.34 121.16
CA ALA A 72 67.76 -17.40 122.58
C ALA A 72 66.52 -17.59 123.49
N VAL A 73 65.43 -16.85 123.24
CA VAL A 73 64.16 -16.96 123.99
C VAL A 73 63.44 -18.28 123.70
N LYS A 74 63.51 -18.80 122.47
CA LYS A 74 62.91 -20.08 122.08
C LYS A 74 63.72 -21.29 122.53
N GLY A 75 65.01 -21.13 122.80
CA GLY A 75 65.94 -22.17 123.27
C GLY A 75 65.88 -22.47 124.78
N GLY A 76 65.19 -21.65 125.58
CA GLY A 76 65.04 -21.88 127.02
C GLY A 76 66.33 -21.68 127.83
N GLU A 77 67.28 -20.91 127.32
CA GLU A 77 68.47 -20.48 128.07
C GLU A 77 68.18 -19.18 128.83
N SER A 78 68.46 -19.22 130.13
CA SER A 78 68.26 -18.15 131.11
C SER A 78 69.28 -17.03 130.90
N ILE A 79 68.84 -15.90 130.34
CA ILE A 79 69.63 -14.66 130.30
C ILE A 79 69.45 -13.98 131.67
N GLU A 80 70.39 -14.25 132.59
CA GLU A 80 70.44 -13.59 133.90
C GLU A 80 71.00 -12.17 133.75
N ASN A 81 70.13 -11.18 133.51
CA ASN A 81 70.42 -9.75 133.73
C ASN A 81 69.13 -8.98 134.09
N GLU A 82 69.12 -8.41 135.30
CA GLU A 82 67.97 -7.81 136.01
C GLU A 82 67.51 -6.43 135.49
N GLU A 83 67.53 -6.16 134.18
CA GLU A 83 67.02 -4.91 133.58
C GLU A 83 65.95 -5.13 132.47
N GLU A 84 65.36 -6.32 132.38
CA GLU A 84 64.45 -6.72 131.28
C GLU A 84 62.93 -6.66 131.59
N GLU A 85 62.50 -6.07 132.71
CA GLU A 85 61.07 -5.98 133.07
C GLU A 85 60.40 -4.63 132.68
N THR A 86 61.11 -3.74 131.97
CA THR A 86 60.57 -2.43 131.53
C THR A 86 60.55 -2.20 130.01
N VAL A 87 61.15 -3.10 129.21
CA VAL A 87 61.31 -2.89 127.76
C VAL A 87 60.15 -3.51 126.94
N ILE A 88 59.54 -4.60 127.43
CA ILE A 88 58.42 -5.28 126.74
C ILE A 88 57.19 -4.38 126.56
N PRO A 89 56.73 -3.58 127.56
CA PRO A 89 55.62 -2.66 127.38
C PRO A 89 55.95 -1.52 126.39
N GLN A 90 57.20 -1.05 126.37
CA GLN A 90 57.63 0.03 125.46
C GLN A 90 57.70 -0.42 124.00
N VAL A 91 58.07 -1.68 123.75
CA VAL A 91 58.05 -2.27 122.40
C VAL A 91 56.62 -2.57 121.95
N GLU A 92 55.74 -3.05 122.84
CA GLU A 92 54.32 -3.24 122.53
C GLU A 92 53.59 -1.91 122.30
N GLU A 93 53.95 -0.86 123.04
CA GLU A 93 53.44 0.50 122.86
C GLU A 93 53.94 1.11 121.55
N ALA A 94 55.23 0.97 121.24
CA ALA A 94 55.80 1.43 119.96
C ALA A 94 55.20 0.67 118.76
N ILE A 95 54.99 -0.64 118.86
CA ILE A 95 54.29 -1.42 117.82
C ILE A 95 52.81 -1.01 117.74
N SER A 96 52.15 -0.74 118.85
CA SER A 96 50.75 -0.27 118.87
C SER A 96 50.60 1.15 118.30
N GLU A 97 51.57 2.04 118.53
CA GLU A 97 51.66 3.36 117.91
C GLU A 97 52.00 3.26 116.42
N LEU A 98 52.88 2.34 116.03
CA LEU A 98 53.17 2.11 114.62
C LEU A 98 51.95 1.53 113.90
N VAL A 99 51.26 0.56 114.50
CA VAL A 99 50.03 -0.03 113.96
C VAL A 99 48.88 0.98 113.95
N ARG A 100 48.77 1.88 114.94
CA ARG A 100 47.82 3.00 114.89
C ARG A 100 48.17 4.02 113.83
N SER A 101 49.43 4.47 113.76
CA SER A 101 49.84 5.49 112.79
C SER A 101 49.78 4.96 111.36
N LEU A 102 50.23 3.72 111.13
CA LEU A 102 50.06 3.03 109.85
C LEU A 102 48.58 2.79 109.57
N GLY A 103 47.79 2.34 110.53
CA GLY A 103 46.35 2.13 110.37
C GLY A 103 45.59 3.41 110.02
N VAL A 104 45.93 4.54 110.66
CA VAL A 104 45.38 5.86 110.35
C VAL A 104 45.84 6.32 108.96
N SER A 105 47.13 6.21 108.65
CA SER A 105 47.66 6.60 107.33
C SER A 105 47.11 5.75 106.18
N LEU A 106 46.92 4.44 106.39
CA LEU A 106 46.30 3.54 105.42
C LEU A 106 44.82 3.86 105.26
N SER A 107 44.12 4.16 106.37
CA SER A 107 42.71 4.56 106.32
C SER A 107 42.54 5.86 105.54
N GLU A 108 43.38 6.86 105.79
CA GLU A 108 43.38 8.13 105.06
C GLU A 108 43.73 7.94 103.57
N LEU A 109 44.73 7.11 103.26
CA LEU A 109 45.11 6.81 101.87
C LEU A 109 44.01 6.03 101.14
N VAL A 110 43.35 5.09 101.81
CA VAL A 110 42.20 4.35 101.26
C VAL A 110 41.01 5.27 101.06
N GLU A 111 40.71 6.17 102.01
CA GLU A 111 39.64 7.15 101.86
C GLU A 111 39.92 8.13 100.72
N GLN A 112 41.15 8.62 100.57
CA GLN A 112 41.55 9.47 99.45
C GLN A 112 41.44 8.74 98.12
N LEU A 113 41.93 7.50 98.03
CA LEU A 113 41.85 6.70 96.81
C LEU A 113 40.39 6.36 96.45
N VAL A 114 39.55 6.08 97.45
CA VAL A 114 38.11 5.84 97.25
C VAL A 114 37.42 7.12 96.79
N ALA A 115 37.74 8.28 97.38
CA ALA A 115 37.19 9.58 96.99
C ALA A 115 37.60 9.97 95.55
N GLU A 116 38.88 9.80 95.21
CA GLU A 116 39.40 10.07 93.87
C GLU A 116 38.76 9.13 92.84
N ARG A 117 38.68 7.83 93.14
CA ARG A 117 38.03 6.86 92.24
C ARG A 117 36.55 7.07 92.09
N THR A 118 35.83 7.49 93.15
CA THR A 118 34.41 7.81 93.04
C THR A 118 34.19 9.09 92.25
N GLN A 119 35.06 10.09 92.37
CA GLN A 119 35.03 11.30 91.55
C GLN A 119 35.29 10.99 90.08
N GLU A 120 36.35 10.25 89.75
CA GLU A 120 36.65 9.84 88.37
C GLU A 120 35.51 9.02 87.75
N LEU A 121 34.88 8.12 88.52
CA LEU A 121 33.72 7.35 88.08
C LEU A 121 32.51 8.26 87.82
N ALA A 122 32.29 9.26 88.66
CA ALA A 122 31.19 10.22 88.49
C ALA A 122 31.40 11.09 87.25
N GLU A 123 32.63 11.57 87.02
CA GLU A 123 33.01 12.35 85.84
C GLU A 123 32.89 11.51 84.57
N SER A 124 33.47 10.30 84.55
CA SER A 124 33.38 9.39 83.41
C SER A 124 31.94 8.96 83.11
N SER A 125 31.13 8.70 84.14
CA SER A 125 29.70 8.40 83.98
C SER A 125 28.94 9.59 83.40
N SER A 126 29.23 10.81 83.86
CA SER A 126 28.62 12.04 83.32
C SER A 126 28.98 12.25 81.84
N GLU A 127 30.24 12.04 81.47
CA GLU A 127 30.70 12.13 80.08
C GLU A 127 30.07 11.07 79.18
N LEU A 128 29.96 9.82 79.66
CA LEU A 128 29.29 8.74 78.94
C LEU A 128 27.81 9.06 78.69
N VAL A 129 27.10 9.55 79.70
CA VAL A 129 25.70 9.97 79.55
C VAL A 129 25.57 11.10 78.54
N LYS A 130 26.46 12.10 78.57
CA LYS A 130 26.47 13.18 77.57
C LYS A 130 26.73 12.64 76.16
N ALA A 131 27.72 11.76 76.00
CA ALA A 131 28.06 11.17 74.71
C ALA A 131 26.93 10.28 74.16
N GLU A 132 26.23 9.52 75.01
CA GLU A 132 25.05 8.76 74.60
C GLU A 132 23.89 9.68 74.21
N GLN A 133 23.65 10.76 74.95
CA GLN A 133 22.64 11.76 74.63
C GLN A 133 22.93 12.42 73.26
N GLU A 134 24.19 12.78 72.99
CA GLU A 134 24.62 13.32 71.70
C GLU A 134 24.47 12.29 70.56
N ARG A 135 24.79 11.02 70.80
CA ARG A 135 24.57 9.96 69.81
C ARG A 135 23.09 9.74 69.52
N ALA A 136 22.24 9.73 70.55
CA ALA A 136 20.81 9.55 70.41
C ALA A 136 20.16 10.72 69.65
N THR A 137 20.61 11.96 69.91
CA THR A 137 20.13 13.15 69.18
C THR A 137 20.55 13.11 67.70
N ARG A 138 21.82 12.82 67.40
CA ARG A 138 22.29 12.65 66.01
C ARG A 138 21.54 11.53 65.27
N ALA A 139 21.38 10.37 65.90
CA ALA A 139 20.62 9.26 65.31
C ALA A 139 19.15 9.63 65.06
N GLY A 140 18.54 10.43 65.94
CA GLY A 140 17.20 10.97 65.75
C GLY A 140 17.10 11.92 64.56
N GLU A 141 18.10 12.77 64.36
CA GLU A 141 18.21 13.68 63.20
C GLU A 141 18.40 12.90 61.89
N ASP A 142 19.30 11.92 61.86
CA ASP A 142 19.55 11.06 60.69
C ASP A 142 18.27 10.28 60.30
N LEU A 143 17.55 9.74 61.29
CA LEU A 143 16.28 9.04 61.05
C LEU A 143 15.20 9.98 60.50
N LYS A 144 15.17 11.23 60.97
CA LYS A 144 14.24 12.24 60.45
C LYS A 144 14.58 12.58 59.01
N GLN A 145 15.85 12.83 58.70
CA GLN A 145 16.31 13.10 57.35
C GLN A 145 16.01 11.93 56.40
N ALA A 146 16.35 10.70 56.79
CA ALA A 146 16.06 9.52 55.99
C ALA A 146 14.55 9.39 55.71
N ARG A 147 13.70 9.67 56.71
CA ARG A 147 12.24 9.64 56.54
C ARG A 147 11.75 10.69 55.54
N GLU A 148 12.32 11.89 55.56
CA GLU A 148 12.00 12.95 54.59
C GLU A 148 12.45 12.56 53.18
N GLU A 149 13.65 12.00 53.02
CA GLU A 149 14.15 11.48 51.74
C GLU A 149 13.27 10.34 51.20
N PHE A 150 12.89 9.37 52.05
CA PHE A 150 11.97 8.29 51.69
C PHE A 150 10.59 8.82 51.27
N SER A 151 10.08 9.85 51.94
CA SER A 151 8.83 10.52 51.54
C SER A 151 8.96 11.13 50.14
N GLY A 152 10.06 11.85 49.89
CA GLY A 152 10.31 12.47 48.58
C GLY A 152 10.46 11.44 47.45
N VAL A 153 11.17 10.33 47.68
CA VAL A 153 11.29 9.24 46.70
C VAL A 153 9.93 8.60 46.44
N ARG A 154 9.09 8.43 47.47
CA ARG A 154 7.76 7.86 47.30
C ARG A 154 6.85 8.76 46.47
N GLU A 155 6.87 10.06 46.71
CA GLU A 155 6.14 11.04 45.89
C GLU A 155 6.59 11.01 44.42
N GLN A 156 7.90 10.89 44.18
CA GLN A 156 8.44 10.75 42.82
C GLN A 156 7.98 9.45 42.15
N PHE A 157 7.94 8.35 42.90
CA PHE A 157 7.47 7.06 42.40
C PHE A 157 5.99 7.12 42.01
N ASP A 158 5.13 7.67 42.89
CA ASP A 158 3.70 7.83 42.63
C ASP A 158 3.46 8.74 41.39
N ALA A 159 4.25 9.81 41.24
CA ALA A 159 4.19 10.68 40.07
C ALA A 159 4.64 9.98 38.78
N LEU A 160 5.65 9.10 38.85
CA LEU A 160 6.13 8.33 37.71
C LEU A 160 5.11 7.26 37.31
N GLU A 161 4.48 6.59 38.27
CA GLU A 161 3.42 5.61 38.02
C GLU A 161 2.21 6.25 37.33
N GLN A 162 1.81 7.44 37.77
CA GLN A 162 0.76 8.23 37.12
C GLN A 162 1.11 8.56 35.66
N LYS A 163 2.34 9.03 35.40
CA LYS A 163 2.82 9.31 34.04
C LYS A 163 2.85 8.05 33.17
N TYR A 164 3.29 6.93 33.72
CA TYR A 164 3.30 5.65 33.01
C TYR A 164 1.89 5.21 32.61
N LYS A 165 0.93 5.27 33.53
CA LYS A 165 -0.49 4.95 33.23
C LYS A 165 -1.07 5.85 32.15
N ALA A 166 -0.77 7.16 32.20
CA ALA A 166 -1.19 8.09 31.16
C ALA A 166 -0.61 7.74 29.79
N LEU A 167 0.70 7.44 29.73
CA LEU A 167 1.39 7.09 28.49
C LEU A 167 0.87 5.78 27.89
N VAL A 168 0.58 4.77 28.73
CA VAL A 168 -0.06 3.52 28.28
C VAL A 168 -1.43 3.81 27.66
N GLY A 169 -2.24 4.65 28.31
CA GLY A 169 -3.55 5.06 27.77
C GLY A 169 -3.45 5.80 26.42
N GLU A 170 -2.49 6.72 26.28
CA GLU A 170 -2.22 7.40 25.01
C GLU A 170 -1.77 6.42 23.92
N HIS A 171 -0.90 5.48 24.25
CA HIS A 171 -0.43 4.46 23.32
C HIS A 171 -1.57 3.55 22.84
N GLU A 172 -2.44 3.10 23.74
CA GLU A 172 -3.63 2.32 23.40
C GLU A 172 -4.59 3.10 22.50
N ALA A 173 -4.82 4.38 22.79
CA ALA A 173 -5.65 5.25 21.97
C ALA A 173 -5.08 5.45 20.56
N LEU A 174 -3.77 5.69 20.44
CA LEU A 174 -3.08 5.82 19.15
C LEU A 174 -3.13 4.51 18.35
N ASN A 175 -2.94 3.35 19.00
CA ASN A 175 -3.10 2.06 18.34
C ASN A 175 -4.52 1.85 17.82
N GLY A 176 -5.53 2.26 18.60
CA GLY A 176 -6.92 2.24 18.17
C GLY A 176 -7.16 3.11 16.93
N GLN A 177 -6.65 4.34 16.93
CA GLN A 177 -6.73 5.26 15.79
C GLN A 177 -6.01 4.71 14.55
N SER A 178 -4.81 4.14 14.72
CA SER A 178 -4.06 3.52 13.63
C SER A 178 -4.81 2.34 13.01
N GLY A 179 -5.45 1.50 13.84
CA GLY A 179 -6.27 0.39 13.36
C GLY A 179 -7.49 0.85 12.57
N GLU A 180 -8.14 1.93 13.00
CA GLU A 180 -9.28 2.52 12.28
C GLU A 180 -8.85 3.16 10.96
N LEU A 181 -7.75 3.90 10.93
CA LEU A 181 -7.19 4.46 9.70
C LEU A 181 -6.82 3.36 8.70
N ALA A 182 -6.25 2.24 9.15
CA ALA A 182 -5.94 1.11 8.28
C ALA A 182 -7.21 0.50 7.64
N LYS A 183 -8.31 0.38 8.41
CA LYS A 183 -9.61 -0.08 7.88
C LYS A 183 -10.17 0.91 6.85
N GLN A 184 -10.12 2.20 7.15
CA GLN A 184 -10.59 3.24 6.22
C GLN A 184 -9.78 3.25 4.93
N LEU A 185 -8.45 3.10 5.00
CA LEU A 185 -7.58 2.99 3.84
C LEU A 185 -7.99 1.80 2.96
N SER A 186 -8.13 0.63 3.57
CA SER A 186 -8.53 -0.59 2.86
C SER A 186 -9.91 -0.45 2.19
N GLN A 187 -10.88 0.17 2.85
CA GLN A 187 -12.19 0.47 2.24
C GLN A 187 -12.09 1.44 1.07
N ARG A 188 -11.20 2.45 1.15
CA ARG A 188 -10.96 3.40 0.06
C ARG A 188 -10.28 2.74 -1.13
N GLU A 189 -9.31 1.87 -0.90
CA GLU A 189 -8.66 1.08 -1.96
C GLU A 189 -9.69 0.20 -2.70
N GLU A 190 -10.57 -0.48 -1.97
CA GLU A 190 -11.63 -1.28 -2.58
C GLU A 190 -12.63 -0.42 -3.39
N GLN A 191 -13.03 0.74 -2.87
CA GLN A 191 -13.86 1.69 -3.59
C GLN A 191 -13.18 2.17 -4.88
N ASN A 192 -11.89 2.45 -4.82
CA ASN A 192 -11.13 2.94 -5.97
C ASN A 192 -11.04 1.86 -7.06
N ALA A 193 -10.71 0.61 -6.69
CA ALA A 193 -10.70 -0.52 -7.61
C ALA A 193 -12.07 -0.75 -8.29
N ARG A 194 -13.17 -0.59 -7.54
CA ARG A 194 -14.53 -0.66 -8.10
C ARG A 194 -14.83 0.50 -9.07
N LEU A 195 -14.32 1.69 -8.81
CA LEU A 195 -14.48 2.84 -9.72
C LEU A 195 -13.66 2.65 -11.00
N GLU A 196 -12.43 2.18 -10.90
CA GLU A 196 -11.57 1.86 -12.06
C GLU A 196 -12.24 0.82 -12.97
N ALA A 197 -12.81 -0.24 -12.38
CA ALA A 197 -13.56 -1.25 -13.14
C ALA A 197 -14.77 -0.65 -13.88
N LYS A 198 -15.53 0.24 -13.24
CA LYS A 198 -16.67 0.94 -13.87
C LYS A 198 -16.23 1.87 -15.01
N VAL A 199 -15.09 2.55 -14.84
CA VAL A 199 -14.52 3.41 -15.88
C VAL A 199 -14.13 2.57 -17.11
N ALA A 200 -13.47 1.42 -16.89
CA ALA A 200 -13.12 0.49 -17.97
C ALA A 200 -14.37 -0.02 -18.71
N GLU A 201 -15.39 -0.46 -17.97
CA GLU A 201 -16.66 -0.92 -18.56
C GLU A 201 -17.32 0.18 -19.42
N LYS A 202 -17.32 1.43 -18.93
CA LYS A 202 -17.88 2.57 -19.66
C LYS A 202 -17.07 2.92 -20.91
N ALA A 203 -15.74 2.85 -20.84
CA ALA A 203 -14.88 3.05 -22.00
C ALA A 203 -15.17 2.02 -23.10
N GLU A 204 -15.35 0.74 -22.74
CA GLU A 204 -15.75 -0.29 -23.71
C GLU A 204 -17.14 -0.04 -24.31
N GLN A 205 -18.13 0.35 -23.49
CA GLN A 205 -19.47 0.71 -23.98
C GLN A 205 -19.42 1.86 -24.97
N TYR A 206 -18.57 2.86 -24.71
CA TYR A 206 -18.35 3.98 -25.61
C TYR A 206 -17.74 3.53 -26.94
N GLY A 207 -16.67 2.73 -26.90
CA GLY A 207 -16.04 2.20 -28.12
C GLY A 207 -17.00 1.35 -28.97
N ARG A 208 -17.85 0.52 -28.35
CA ARG A 208 -18.90 -0.22 -29.07
C ARG A 208 -19.93 0.70 -29.72
N SER A 209 -20.28 1.80 -29.06
CA SER A 209 -21.24 2.78 -29.58
C SER A 209 -20.65 3.56 -30.76
N GLU A 210 -19.40 3.98 -30.66
CA GLU A 210 -18.67 4.66 -31.73
C GLU A 210 -18.54 3.78 -32.98
N ALA A 211 -18.18 2.50 -32.81
CA ALA A 211 -18.14 1.55 -33.92
C ALA A 211 -19.51 1.37 -34.60
N LYS A 212 -20.60 1.38 -33.82
CA LYS A 212 -21.96 1.28 -34.35
C LYS A 212 -22.38 2.54 -35.12
N VAL A 213 -21.96 3.72 -34.67
CA VAL A 213 -22.19 4.98 -35.38
C VAL A 213 -21.48 4.94 -36.73
N ALA A 214 -20.19 4.58 -36.76
CA ALA A 214 -19.42 4.48 -38.00
C ALA A 214 -20.03 3.48 -39.00
N GLU A 215 -20.56 2.35 -38.52
CA GLU A 215 -21.27 1.39 -39.38
C GLU A 215 -22.56 1.98 -39.95
N LEU A 216 -23.36 2.67 -39.13
CA LEU A 216 -24.58 3.32 -39.59
C LEU A 216 -24.31 4.43 -40.61
N GLU A 217 -23.22 5.19 -40.44
CA GLU A 217 -22.79 6.20 -41.41
C GLU A 217 -22.44 5.55 -42.76
N ARG A 218 -21.70 4.44 -42.78
CA ARG A 218 -21.42 3.71 -44.03
C ARG A 218 -22.68 3.18 -44.71
N VAL A 219 -23.63 2.65 -43.92
CA VAL A 219 -24.92 2.18 -44.45
C VAL A 219 -25.70 3.35 -45.07
N LEU A 220 -25.72 4.50 -44.40
CA LEU A 220 -26.40 5.70 -44.90
C LEU A 220 -25.78 6.22 -46.20
N GLU A 221 -24.44 6.26 -46.29
CA GLU A 221 -23.74 6.61 -47.53
C GLU A 221 -24.09 5.65 -48.67
N GLY A 222 -24.11 4.33 -48.38
CA GLY A 222 -24.48 3.30 -49.35
C GLY A 222 -25.92 3.43 -49.86
N GLU A 223 -26.88 3.67 -48.97
CA GLU A 223 -28.28 3.89 -49.35
C GLU A 223 -28.48 5.20 -50.11
N THR A 224 -27.77 6.26 -49.73
CA THR A 224 -27.79 7.54 -50.47
C THR A 224 -27.30 7.35 -51.90
N ALA A 225 -26.21 6.60 -52.10
CA ALA A 225 -25.70 6.30 -53.44
C ALA A 225 -26.69 5.45 -54.27
N ARG A 226 -27.34 4.45 -53.65
CA ARG A 226 -28.39 3.66 -54.30
C ARG A 226 -29.58 4.51 -54.72
N TYR A 227 -30.01 5.42 -53.86
CA TYR A 227 -31.11 6.32 -54.16
C TYR A 227 -30.79 7.21 -55.37
N GLY A 228 -29.60 7.83 -55.40
CA GLY A 228 -29.16 8.64 -56.54
C GLY A 228 -29.07 7.84 -57.85
N ALA A 229 -28.61 6.59 -57.79
CA ALA A 229 -28.59 5.71 -58.97
C ALA A 229 -30.01 5.38 -59.47
N LEU A 230 -30.95 5.11 -58.55
CA LEU A 230 -32.34 4.82 -58.89
C LEU A 230 -33.05 6.05 -59.48
N GLU A 231 -32.80 7.23 -58.92
CA GLU A 231 -33.31 8.50 -59.45
C GLU A 231 -32.80 8.74 -60.89
N GLY A 232 -31.52 8.44 -61.15
CA GLY A 232 -30.95 8.48 -62.49
C GLY A 232 -31.64 7.52 -63.47
N GLN A 233 -31.82 6.26 -63.08
CA GLN A 233 -32.53 5.25 -63.89
C GLN A 233 -33.98 5.67 -64.18
N TYR A 234 -34.68 6.23 -63.18
CA TYR A 234 -36.03 6.74 -63.36
C TYR A 234 -36.07 7.88 -64.39
N GLY A 235 -35.11 8.81 -64.33
CA GLY A 235 -34.99 9.90 -65.30
C GLY A 235 -34.72 9.41 -66.73
N GLU A 236 -33.91 8.37 -66.90
CA GLU A 236 -33.68 7.73 -68.21
C GLU A 236 -34.96 7.07 -68.74
N LEU A 237 -35.64 6.29 -67.89
CA LEU A 237 -36.89 5.63 -68.24
C LEU A 237 -37.98 6.63 -68.65
N GLN A 238 -38.06 7.78 -67.97
CA GLN A 238 -38.98 8.85 -68.32
C GLN A 238 -38.69 9.42 -69.72
N LYS A 239 -37.42 9.65 -70.07
CA LYS A 239 -37.02 10.09 -71.42
C LYS A 239 -37.37 9.07 -72.50
N GLU A 240 -37.13 7.78 -72.21
CA GLU A 240 -37.50 6.71 -73.15
C GLU A 240 -39.02 6.65 -73.36
N PHE A 241 -39.80 6.79 -72.30
CA PHE A 241 -41.25 6.83 -72.38
C PHE A 241 -41.74 7.98 -73.25
N GLU A 242 -41.21 9.18 -73.06
CA GLU A 242 -41.53 10.35 -73.89
C GLU A 242 -41.16 10.13 -75.37
N ARG A 243 -40.00 9.51 -75.63
CA ARG A 243 -39.58 9.15 -76.99
C ARG A 243 -40.53 8.16 -77.65
N VAL A 244 -40.90 7.08 -76.95
CA VAL A 244 -41.85 6.07 -77.45
C VAL A 244 -43.21 6.71 -77.74
N ARG A 245 -43.71 7.55 -76.84
CA ARG A 245 -44.96 8.29 -77.04
C ARG A 245 -44.90 9.20 -78.27
N GLY A 246 -43.75 9.84 -78.52
CA GLY A 246 -43.53 10.64 -79.74
C GLY A 246 -43.61 9.79 -81.02
N LEU A 247 -42.97 8.61 -81.02
CA LEU A 247 -43.02 7.67 -82.14
C LEU A 247 -44.44 7.14 -82.39
N GLU A 248 -45.18 6.84 -81.33
CA GLU A 248 -46.58 6.41 -81.44
C GLU A 248 -47.44 7.48 -82.14
N MET A 249 -47.27 8.75 -81.78
CA MET A 249 -47.97 9.85 -82.46
C MET A 249 -47.57 10.00 -83.93
N GLN A 250 -46.29 9.78 -84.28
CA GLN A 250 -45.83 9.81 -85.67
C GLN A 250 -46.44 8.67 -86.48
N LEU A 251 -46.37 7.44 -85.98
CA LEU A 251 -46.97 6.26 -86.61
C LEU A 251 -48.49 6.42 -86.79
N SER A 252 -49.16 7.01 -85.80
CA SER A 252 -50.59 7.31 -85.89
C SER A 252 -50.90 8.27 -87.06
N LYS A 253 -50.11 9.32 -87.24
CA LYS A 253 -50.25 10.27 -88.36
C LYS A 253 -49.97 9.62 -89.71
N GLU A 254 -48.89 8.84 -89.81
CA GLU A 254 -48.55 8.12 -91.04
C GLU A 254 -49.62 7.11 -91.44
N SER A 255 -50.15 6.35 -90.46
CA SER A 255 -51.26 5.41 -90.67
C SER A 255 -52.52 6.13 -91.17
N ALA A 256 -52.86 7.29 -90.59
CA ALA A 256 -53.98 8.10 -91.05
C ALA A 256 -53.76 8.59 -92.50
N ALA A 257 -52.56 9.07 -92.83
CA ALA A 257 -52.22 9.52 -94.19
C ALA A 257 -52.29 8.38 -95.21
N LEU A 258 -51.74 7.21 -94.89
CA LEU A 258 -51.80 6.01 -95.74
C LEU A 258 -53.25 5.56 -95.97
N LYS A 259 -54.10 5.64 -94.94
CA LYS A 259 -55.53 5.31 -95.07
C LYS A 259 -56.26 6.25 -96.04
N VAL A 260 -55.91 7.54 -96.04
CA VAL A 260 -56.44 8.51 -97.02
C VAL A 260 -55.96 8.18 -98.43
N GLN A 261 -54.65 7.98 -98.63
CA GLN A 261 -54.09 7.62 -99.94
C GLN A 261 -54.69 6.33 -100.50
N PHE A 262 -54.89 5.31 -99.65
CA PHE A 262 -55.55 4.08 -100.06
C PHE A 262 -57.00 4.32 -100.48
N GLY A 263 -57.71 5.21 -99.78
CA GLY A 263 -59.05 5.65 -100.17
C GLY A 263 -59.07 6.32 -101.55
N GLU A 264 -58.14 7.23 -101.81
CA GLU A 264 -58.00 7.92 -103.09
C GLU A 264 -57.67 6.95 -104.24
N MET A 265 -56.71 6.04 -104.06
CA MET A 265 -56.37 5.02 -105.05
C MET A 265 -57.56 4.09 -105.34
N LYS A 266 -58.38 3.78 -104.31
CA LYS A 266 -59.59 2.97 -104.50
C LYS A 266 -60.61 3.67 -105.40
N VAL A 267 -60.83 4.97 -105.18
CA VAL A 267 -61.70 5.80 -106.03
C VAL A 267 -61.16 5.85 -107.46
N GLN A 268 -59.88 6.16 -107.65
CA GLN A 268 -59.24 6.18 -108.97
C GLN A 268 -59.41 4.86 -109.71
N ARG A 269 -59.20 3.72 -109.04
CA ARG A 269 -59.38 2.40 -109.63
C ARG A 269 -60.83 2.12 -110.02
N ASP A 270 -61.80 2.58 -109.23
CA ASP A 270 -63.22 2.43 -109.55
C ASP A 270 -63.61 3.32 -110.75
N ASP A 271 -63.06 4.53 -110.86
CA ASP A 271 -63.23 5.43 -112.00
C ASP A 271 -62.63 4.84 -113.28
N GLU A 272 -61.38 4.35 -113.24
CA GLU A 272 -60.74 3.66 -114.37
C GLU A 272 -61.52 2.43 -114.82
N ARG A 273 -62.08 1.67 -113.87
CA ARG A 273 -62.94 0.52 -114.17
C ARG A 273 -64.22 0.96 -114.89
N SER A 274 -64.84 2.05 -114.46
CA SER A 274 -66.01 2.63 -115.13
C SER A 274 -65.67 3.10 -116.55
N GLN A 275 -64.56 3.80 -116.72
CA GLN A 275 -64.07 4.25 -118.04
C GLN A 275 -63.80 3.06 -118.97
N ARG A 276 -63.17 2.01 -118.47
CA ARG A 276 -62.94 0.77 -119.23
C ARG A 276 -64.26 0.14 -119.67
N GLY A 277 -65.26 0.07 -118.79
CA GLY A 277 -66.59 -0.44 -119.13
C GLY A 277 -67.27 0.37 -120.26
N LYS A 278 -67.16 1.70 -120.24
CA LYS A 278 -67.65 2.57 -121.31
C LYS A 278 -66.93 2.29 -122.64
N LEU A 279 -65.60 2.19 -122.62
CA LEU A 279 -64.80 1.88 -123.80
C LEU A 279 -65.12 0.49 -124.37
N GLU A 280 -65.32 -0.52 -123.52
CA GLU A 280 -65.74 -1.85 -123.95
C GLU A 280 -67.11 -1.84 -124.64
N GLU A 281 -68.04 -1.01 -124.15
CA GLU A 281 -69.35 -0.82 -124.78
C GLU A 281 -69.23 -0.10 -126.13
N GLU A 282 -68.43 0.97 -126.22
CA GLU A 282 -68.13 1.65 -127.49
C GLU A 282 -67.50 0.71 -128.52
N VAL A 283 -66.52 -0.10 -128.11
CA VAL A 283 -65.90 -1.12 -128.97
C VAL A 283 -66.95 -2.13 -129.46
N ARG A 284 -67.86 -2.58 -128.59
CA ARG A 284 -68.95 -3.49 -128.97
C ARG A 284 -69.89 -2.85 -129.98
N THR A 285 -70.26 -1.57 -129.78
CA THR A 285 -71.10 -0.82 -130.72
C THR A 285 -70.41 -0.62 -132.06
N LEU A 286 -69.13 -0.24 -132.07
CA LEU A 286 -68.34 -0.09 -133.29
C LEU A 286 -68.19 -1.42 -134.03
N HIS A 287 -67.95 -2.51 -133.32
CA HIS A 287 -67.91 -3.85 -133.89
C HIS A 287 -69.25 -4.25 -134.51
N GLY A 288 -70.37 -4.01 -133.82
CA GLY A 288 -71.71 -4.24 -134.37
C GLY A 288 -71.98 -3.44 -135.65
N ARG A 289 -71.59 -2.15 -135.67
CA ARG A 289 -71.68 -1.29 -136.87
C ARG A 289 -70.81 -1.80 -138.01
N LEU A 290 -69.62 -2.35 -137.71
CA LEU A 290 -68.73 -2.94 -138.71
C LEU A 290 -69.38 -4.17 -139.34
N VAL A 291 -69.90 -5.10 -138.54
CA VAL A 291 -70.62 -6.29 -139.02
C VAL A 291 -71.84 -5.90 -139.87
N GLU A 292 -72.59 -4.87 -139.45
CA GLU A 292 -73.71 -4.35 -140.25
C GLU A 292 -73.23 -3.79 -141.60
N LYS A 293 -72.11 -3.06 -141.61
CA LYS A 293 -71.50 -2.54 -142.84
C LYS A 293 -71.01 -3.65 -143.75
N GLU A 294 -70.39 -4.70 -143.21
CA GLU A 294 -69.97 -5.90 -143.94
C GLU A 294 -71.18 -6.63 -144.55
N GLY A 295 -72.27 -6.79 -143.80
CA GLY A 295 -73.52 -7.36 -144.33
C GLY A 295 -74.15 -6.53 -145.45
N ARG A 296 -74.12 -5.19 -145.33
CA ARG A 296 -74.54 -4.28 -146.41
C ARG A 296 -73.63 -4.37 -147.64
N ALA A 297 -72.32 -4.53 -147.45
CA ALA A 297 -71.37 -4.74 -148.54
C ALA A 297 -71.65 -6.07 -149.26
N ALA A 298 -71.81 -7.17 -148.52
CA ALA A 298 -72.14 -8.47 -149.09
C ALA A 298 -73.47 -8.48 -149.87
N THR A 299 -74.52 -7.82 -149.35
CA THR A 299 -75.80 -7.69 -150.08
C THR A 299 -75.68 -6.79 -151.32
N ALA A 300 -74.85 -5.75 -151.28
CA ALA A 300 -74.54 -4.94 -152.45
C ALA A 300 -73.75 -5.74 -153.50
N GLU A 301 -72.78 -6.56 -153.08
CA GLU A 301 -72.05 -7.48 -153.96
C GLU A 301 -72.97 -8.51 -154.61
N GLU A 302 -73.91 -9.09 -153.85
CA GLU A 302 -74.88 -10.04 -154.40
C GLU A 302 -75.82 -9.38 -155.41
N LYS A 303 -76.30 -8.16 -155.12
CA LYS A 303 -77.07 -7.37 -156.09
C LYS A 303 -76.24 -7.04 -157.34
N ALA A 304 -74.96 -6.72 -157.17
CA ALA A 304 -74.06 -6.47 -158.30
C ALA A 304 -73.92 -7.72 -159.17
N ARG A 305 -73.74 -8.91 -158.57
CA ARG A 305 -73.74 -10.19 -159.30
C ARG A 305 -75.06 -10.47 -160.01
N GLN A 306 -76.19 -10.22 -159.36
CA GLN A 306 -77.51 -10.40 -159.98
C GLN A 306 -77.70 -9.45 -161.17
N LEU A 307 -77.27 -8.20 -161.03
CA LEU A 307 -77.26 -7.23 -162.13
C LEU A 307 -76.32 -7.66 -163.25
N GLU A 308 -75.13 -8.21 -162.95
CA GLU A 308 -74.23 -8.78 -163.96
C GLU A 308 -74.89 -9.93 -164.73
N VAL A 309 -75.55 -10.86 -164.03
CA VAL A 309 -76.32 -11.95 -164.65
C VAL A 309 -77.45 -11.40 -165.52
N GLN A 310 -78.19 -10.40 -165.05
CA GLN A 310 -79.25 -9.75 -165.82
C GLN A 310 -78.71 -9.04 -167.06
N VAL A 311 -77.59 -8.33 -166.94
CA VAL A 311 -76.92 -7.67 -168.07
C VAL A 311 -76.48 -8.71 -169.10
N GLU A 312 -75.95 -9.85 -168.67
CA GLU A 312 -75.54 -10.92 -169.59
C GLU A 312 -76.74 -11.59 -170.26
N ALA A 313 -77.83 -11.81 -169.51
CA ALA A 313 -79.10 -12.29 -170.06
C ALA A 313 -79.68 -11.31 -171.09
N LEU A 314 -79.70 -10.00 -170.79
CA LEU A 314 -80.12 -8.95 -171.71
C LEU A 314 -79.21 -8.87 -172.94
N ARG A 315 -77.89 -9.06 -172.77
CA ARG A 315 -76.95 -9.14 -173.90
C ARG A 315 -77.29 -10.30 -174.82
N GLU A 316 -77.56 -11.48 -174.27
CA GLU A 316 -78.02 -12.65 -175.05
C GLU A 316 -79.39 -12.41 -175.70
N GLU A 317 -80.31 -11.70 -175.04
CA GLU A 317 -81.61 -11.33 -175.61
C GLU A 317 -81.46 -10.33 -176.78
N VAL A 318 -80.56 -9.36 -176.65
CA VAL A 318 -80.19 -8.45 -177.75
C VAL A 318 -79.51 -9.23 -178.87
N ARG A 319 -78.65 -10.20 -178.55
CA ARG A 319 -77.99 -11.08 -179.51
C ARG A 319 -78.99 -11.93 -180.28
N SER A 320 -79.97 -12.50 -179.59
CA SER A 320 -81.04 -13.30 -180.19
C SER A 320 -81.97 -12.44 -181.06
N ARG A 321 -82.33 -11.22 -180.63
CA ARG A 321 -83.07 -10.26 -181.47
C ARG A 321 -82.26 -9.77 -182.67
N ALA A 322 -80.94 -9.62 -182.53
CA ALA A 322 -80.05 -9.31 -183.64
C ALA A 322 -80.00 -10.47 -184.65
N GLU A 323 -79.94 -11.72 -184.18
CA GLU A 323 -80.07 -12.93 -185.00
C GLU A 323 -81.46 -13.06 -185.67
N GLU A 324 -82.53 -12.76 -184.96
CA GLU A 324 -83.90 -12.72 -185.51
C GLU A 324 -84.08 -11.61 -186.55
N SER A 325 -83.49 -10.43 -186.33
CA SER A 325 -83.52 -9.34 -187.30
C SER A 325 -82.71 -9.69 -188.57
N LYS A 326 -81.57 -10.38 -188.44
CA LYS A 326 -80.85 -10.98 -189.57
C LYS A 326 -81.70 -12.00 -190.33
N LYS A 327 -82.43 -12.89 -189.62
CA LYS A 327 -83.39 -13.82 -190.24
C LYS A 327 -84.58 -13.12 -190.92
N ARG A 328 -85.00 -11.96 -190.44
CA ARG A 328 -86.05 -11.15 -191.07
C ARG A 328 -85.53 -10.36 -192.29
N GLN A 329 -84.27 -9.93 -192.28
CA GLN A 329 -83.60 -9.32 -193.45
C GLN A 329 -83.31 -10.33 -194.57
N SER A 330 -82.95 -11.59 -194.22
CA SER A 330 -82.73 -12.65 -195.23
C SER A 330 -84.02 -13.13 -195.90
N LYS A 331 -85.19 -12.97 -195.25
CA LYS A 331 -86.50 -13.25 -195.88
C LYS A 331 -87.05 -12.10 -196.72
N ARG A 332 -86.53 -10.88 -196.58
CA ARG A 332 -86.91 -9.73 -197.42
C ARG A 332 -86.13 -9.69 -198.74
N SER A 333 -85.03 -10.44 -198.86
CA SER A 333 -84.17 -10.52 -200.05
C SER A 333 -84.51 -11.67 -201.01
N THR A 334 -85.49 -12.53 -200.70
CA THR A 334 -85.97 -13.61 -201.60
C THR A 334 -87.30 -13.32 -202.29
N LYS A 335 -87.79 -12.06 -202.23
CA LYS A 335 -89.03 -11.61 -202.90
C LYS A 335 -88.78 -10.71 -204.11
N SER A 336 -87.57 -10.72 -204.67
CA SER A 336 -87.20 -9.99 -205.88
C SER A 336 -86.24 -10.83 -206.73
N SER A 337 -86.80 -11.83 -207.41
CA SER A 337 -86.43 -12.31 -208.76
C SER A 337 -87.43 -13.39 -209.18
#